data_AF-A0A7G6VU26-F1
#
_entry.id   AF-A0A7G6VU26-F1
#
_cell.length_a   1.000
_cell.length_b   1.000
_cell.length_c   1.000
_cell.angle_alpha   90.00
_cell.angle_beta   90.00
_cell.angle_gamma   90.00
#
_symmetry.space_group_name_H-M   'P 1'
#
loop_
_entity.id
_entity.type
_entity.pdbx_description
1 polymer ?
#
loop_
_entity_poly.entity_id
_entity_poly.type
_entity_poly.pdbx_seq_one_letter_code
_entity_poly.pdbx_strand_id
1 'polypeptide(L)'
;MPEIRRRFLALTLLAALSSCGPPLVWCGDEATKERLLAIVPIGSSVDALEHEASTRDWRVSSRDDRSFAKGRSQYFGDGCQYQGGVSRYIIVAEYGVLTTSVETVWLFDEHRKLGDLCMRRTTDAL
;
A
#
# COMPACT_ATOMS: atom_id res chain seq x y z
N MET A 1 9.82 -48.64 20.83
CA MET A 1 8.71 -47.67 20.86
C MET A 1 9.24 -46.28 20.48
N PRO A 2 9.06 -45.83 19.23
CA PRO A 2 9.64 -44.57 18.73
C PRO A 2 8.55 -43.49 18.59
N GLU A 3 8.11 -42.89 19.69
CA GLU A 3 7.04 -41.87 19.71
C GLU A 3 7.55 -40.42 19.79
N ILE A 4 8.87 -40.21 19.90
CA ILE A 4 9.43 -38.87 20.23
C ILE A 4 9.81 -38.06 18.97
N ARG A 5 10.07 -38.71 17.83
CA ARG A 5 10.49 -38.01 16.59
C ARG A 5 9.35 -37.34 15.81
N ARG A 6 8.09 -37.69 16.08
CA ARG A 6 6.95 -37.23 15.27
C ARG A 6 6.43 -35.84 15.68
N ARG A 7 6.68 -35.40 16.91
CA ARG A 7 6.17 -34.11 17.43
C ARG A 7 7.01 -32.90 17.05
N PHE A 8 8.30 -33.08 16.80
CA PHE A 8 9.19 -31.97 16.43
C PHE A 8 9.05 -31.51 14.97
N LEU A 9 8.62 -32.40 14.07
CA LEU A 9 8.38 -32.03 12.66
C LEU A 9 7.07 -31.25 12.44
N ALA A 10 6.10 -31.38 13.35
CA ALA A 10 4.86 -30.61 13.27
C ALA A 10 5.06 -29.14 13.67
N LEU A 11 5.92 -28.86 14.67
CA LEU A 11 6.15 -27.48 15.13
C LEU A 11 6.94 -26.62 14.12
N THR A 12 7.85 -27.20 13.33
CA THR A 12 8.59 -26.45 12.31
C THR A 12 7.76 -26.11 11.08
N LEU A 13 6.77 -26.95 10.70
CA LEU A 13 5.83 -26.61 9.63
C LEU A 13 4.82 -25.51 10.04
N LEU A 14 4.42 -25.47 11.31
CA LEU A 14 3.51 -24.43 11.82
C LEU A 14 4.16 -23.04 11.88
N ALA A 15 5.48 -22.96 12.10
CA ALA A 15 6.22 -21.69 12.07
C ALA A 15 6.46 -21.16 10.63
N ALA A 16 6.42 -22.02 9.62
CA ALA A 16 6.51 -21.61 8.21
C ALA A 16 5.18 -21.07 7.65
N LEU A 17 4.06 -21.34 8.32
CA LEU A 17 2.72 -20.87 7.93
C LEU A 17 2.31 -19.57 8.64
N SER A 18 3.09 -19.09 9.61
CA SER A 18 2.77 -17.88 10.39
C SER A 18 3.30 -16.59 9.78
N SER A 19 3.85 -16.60 8.56
CA SER A 19 4.38 -15.38 7.91
C SER A 19 3.69 -15.00 6.60
N CYS A 20 2.47 -15.48 6.34
CA CYS A 20 1.69 -15.01 5.20
C CYS A 20 0.99 -13.69 5.53
N GLY A 21 1.79 -12.64 5.79
CA GLY A 21 1.33 -11.30 5.47
C GLY A 21 1.20 -11.17 3.95
N PRO A 22 0.24 -10.39 3.42
CA PRO A 22 0.06 -10.23 1.97
C PRO A 22 1.40 -9.84 1.31
N PRO A 23 1.77 -10.47 0.18
CA PRO A 23 3.13 -10.42 -0.38
C PRO A 23 3.59 -9.00 -0.75
N LEU A 24 2.65 -8.08 -0.95
CA LEU A 24 2.92 -6.68 -1.26
C LEU A 24 3.58 -5.94 -0.09
N VAL A 25 3.24 -6.29 1.16
CA VAL A 25 3.59 -5.50 2.36
C VAL A 25 4.71 -6.15 3.19
N TRP A 26 5.29 -7.24 2.68
CA TRP A 26 6.39 -7.93 3.36
C TRP A 26 7.68 -7.10 3.26
N CYS A 27 8.44 -6.95 4.34
CA CYS A 27 9.74 -6.22 4.41
C CYS A 27 9.68 -4.69 4.66
N GLY A 28 8.55 -4.12 5.06
CA GLY A 28 8.47 -2.71 5.48
C GLY A 28 8.01 -1.74 4.38
N ASP A 29 7.86 -0.46 4.74
CA ASP A 29 7.19 0.54 3.87
C ASP A 29 7.99 0.86 2.60
N GLU A 30 9.32 0.98 2.68
CA GLU A 30 10.17 1.25 1.50
C GLU A 30 10.10 0.12 0.46
N ALA A 31 10.25 -1.14 0.90
CA ALA A 31 10.14 -2.29 -0.01
C ALA A 31 8.73 -2.40 -0.62
N THR A 32 7.70 -2.03 0.13
CA THR A 32 6.32 -1.98 -0.36
C THR A 32 6.17 -0.89 -1.42
N LYS A 33 6.70 0.31 -1.16
CA LYS A 33 6.73 1.44 -2.10
C LYS A 33 7.44 1.05 -3.40
N GLU A 34 8.61 0.43 -3.33
CA GLU A 34 9.36 -0.02 -4.51
C GLU A 34 8.54 -1.01 -5.36
N ARG A 35 7.89 -2.00 -4.74
CA ARG A 35 7.04 -2.96 -5.47
C ARG A 35 5.83 -2.31 -6.10
N LEU A 36 5.20 -1.37 -5.40
CA LEU A 36 4.06 -0.62 -5.93
C LEU A 36 4.47 0.27 -7.11
N LEU A 37 5.63 0.94 -7.03
CA LEU A 37 6.17 1.74 -8.13
C LEU A 37 6.68 0.89 -9.30
N ALA A 38 7.02 -0.39 -9.09
CA ALA A 38 7.29 -1.31 -10.18
C ALA A 38 6.02 -1.69 -10.97
N ILE A 39 4.84 -1.63 -10.34
CA ILE A 39 3.54 -1.87 -10.97
C ILE A 39 3.01 -0.60 -11.63
N VAL A 40 3.04 0.52 -10.90
CA VAL A 40 2.61 1.84 -11.38
C VAL A 40 3.78 2.82 -11.28
N PRO A 41 4.59 2.96 -12.35
CA PRO A 41 5.77 3.81 -12.32
C PRO A 41 5.45 5.28 -12.18
N ILE A 42 6.41 6.05 -11.66
CA ILE A 42 6.43 7.51 -11.74
C ILE A 42 6.20 7.95 -13.20
N GLY A 43 5.35 8.96 -13.40
CA GLY A 43 4.89 9.41 -14.71
C GLY A 43 3.61 8.73 -15.20
N SER A 44 3.11 7.70 -14.52
CA SER A 44 1.82 7.06 -14.88
C SER A 44 0.65 8.02 -14.72
N SER A 45 -0.41 7.83 -15.50
CA SER A 45 -1.64 8.63 -15.37
C SER A 45 -2.50 8.14 -14.20
N VAL A 46 -3.41 9.00 -13.76
CA VAL A 46 -4.47 8.62 -12.81
C VAL A 46 -5.26 7.41 -13.31
N ASP A 47 -5.62 7.39 -14.60
CA ASP A 47 -6.40 6.29 -15.18
C ASP A 47 -5.62 4.97 -15.19
N ALA A 48 -4.30 5.02 -15.40
CA ALA A 48 -3.44 3.84 -15.31
C ALA A 48 -3.41 3.27 -13.88
N LEU A 49 -3.31 4.15 -12.86
CA LEU A 49 -3.41 3.72 -11.47
C LEU A 49 -4.78 3.10 -11.16
N GLU A 50 -5.87 3.75 -11.57
CA GLU A 50 -7.22 3.22 -11.28
C GLU A 50 -7.50 1.91 -12.02
N HIS A 51 -6.93 1.73 -13.23
CA HIS A 51 -6.98 0.46 -13.96
C HIS A 51 -6.22 -0.66 -13.25
N GLU A 52 -4.99 -0.40 -12.80
CA GLU A 52 -4.21 -1.38 -12.03
C GLU A 52 -4.88 -1.70 -10.69
N ALA A 53 -5.42 -0.69 -10.01
CA ALA A 53 -6.17 -0.88 -8.78
C ALA A 53 -7.37 -1.80 -8.99
N SER A 54 -8.16 -1.57 -10.05
CA SER A 54 -9.28 -2.45 -10.41
C SER A 54 -8.84 -3.86 -10.79
N THR A 55 -7.70 -4.01 -11.49
CA THR A 55 -7.21 -5.32 -11.96
C THR A 55 -6.66 -6.17 -10.82
N ARG A 56 -6.21 -5.52 -9.73
CA ARG A 56 -5.56 -6.15 -8.58
C ARG A 56 -6.45 -6.17 -7.34
N ASP A 57 -7.73 -5.83 -7.49
CA ASP A 57 -8.71 -5.71 -6.40
C ASP A 57 -8.25 -4.77 -5.27
N TRP A 58 -7.49 -3.72 -5.61
CA TRP A 58 -7.16 -2.65 -4.67
C TRP A 58 -8.34 -1.70 -4.52
N ARG A 59 -8.64 -1.33 -3.27
CA ARG A 59 -9.81 -0.50 -2.96
C ARG A 59 -9.43 0.97 -2.94
N VAL A 60 -10.01 1.77 -3.83
CA VAL A 60 -9.91 3.24 -3.76
C VAL A 60 -10.76 3.72 -2.58
N SER A 61 -10.12 4.19 -1.51
CA SER A 61 -10.79 4.71 -0.32
C SER A 61 -11.26 6.16 -0.52
N SER A 62 -10.47 6.96 -1.24
CA SER A 62 -10.80 8.37 -1.52
C SER A 62 -10.16 8.87 -2.81
N ARG A 63 -10.84 9.81 -3.47
CA ARG A 63 -10.35 10.58 -4.63
C ARG A 63 -10.35 12.06 -4.25
N ASP A 64 -9.18 12.68 -4.30
CA ASP A 64 -9.07 14.13 -4.14
C ASP A 64 -8.66 14.75 -5.47
N ASP A 65 -9.64 15.32 -6.16
CA ASP A 65 -9.45 15.96 -7.47
C ASP A 65 -9.13 17.45 -7.37
N ARG A 66 -8.89 17.98 -6.16
CA ARG A 66 -8.46 19.37 -5.98
C ARG A 66 -7.05 19.54 -6.52
N SER A 67 -6.91 20.23 -7.65
CA SER A 67 -5.60 20.59 -8.19
C SER A 67 -5.03 21.81 -7.48
N PHE A 68 -3.83 21.70 -6.92
CA PHE A 68 -3.12 22.86 -6.36
C PHE A 68 -2.11 23.42 -7.37
N ALA A 69 -1.90 24.73 -7.37
CA ALA A 69 -0.87 25.36 -8.19
C ALA A 69 0.53 25.03 -7.64
N LYS A 70 1.48 24.80 -8.54
CA LYS A 70 2.90 24.56 -8.22
C LYS A 70 3.44 25.68 -7.32
N GLY A 71 4.21 25.31 -6.29
CA GLY A 71 4.82 26.26 -5.34
C GLY A 71 4.08 26.46 -4.01
N ARG A 72 2.91 25.82 -3.81
CA ARG A 72 2.29 25.68 -2.48
C ARG A 72 2.32 24.22 -2.06
N SER A 73 3.19 23.89 -1.09
CA SER A 73 3.19 22.55 -0.47
C SER A 73 1.89 22.37 0.29
N GLN A 74 1.20 21.24 0.07
CA GLN A 74 0.06 20.85 0.87
C GLN A 74 0.34 19.55 1.60
N TYR A 75 -0.14 19.47 2.83
CA TYR A 75 -0.13 18.26 3.62
C TYR A 75 -1.30 17.38 3.21
N PHE A 76 -0.97 16.29 2.54
CA PHE A 76 -1.79 15.09 2.43
C PHE A 76 -1.49 14.25 3.68
N GLY A 77 -2.47 13.53 4.23
CA GLY A 77 -2.41 12.96 5.59
C GLY A 77 -1.10 12.24 5.98
N ASP A 78 -0.86 12.14 7.30
CA ASP A 78 0.30 11.47 7.93
C ASP A 78 1.69 11.99 7.52
N GLY A 79 1.76 13.24 7.04
CA GLY A 79 3.03 13.95 6.80
C GLY A 79 3.48 13.99 5.34
N CYS A 80 2.67 13.47 4.43
CA CYS A 80 2.97 13.49 2.99
C CYS A 80 2.78 14.88 2.41
N GLN A 81 3.89 15.50 2.01
CA GLN A 81 3.89 16.80 1.38
C GLN A 81 4.10 16.66 -0.12
N TYR A 82 3.18 17.21 -0.90
CA TYR A 82 3.33 17.27 -2.34
C TYR A 82 2.90 18.63 -2.89
N GLN A 83 3.50 19.02 -4.01
CA GLN A 83 3.21 20.28 -4.66
C GLN A 83 2.38 20.05 -5.91
N GLY A 84 1.11 20.44 -5.82
CA GLY A 84 0.21 20.49 -6.95
C GLY A 84 -0.51 19.18 -7.30
N GLY A 85 -1.42 19.29 -8.26
CA GLY A 85 -2.19 18.18 -8.85
C GLY A 85 -3.17 17.48 -7.90
N VAL A 86 -3.47 16.22 -8.19
CA VAL A 86 -4.55 15.43 -7.55
C VAL A 86 -3.98 14.27 -6.72
N SER A 87 -4.78 13.66 -5.85
CA SER A 87 -4.35 12.46 -5.11
C SER A 87 -5.37 11.33 -5.10
N ARG A 88 -4.87 10.10 -4.90
CA ARG A 88 -5.67 8.89 -4.73
C ARG A 88 -5.25 8.17 -3.47
N TYR A 89 -6.23 7.88 -2.62
CA TYR A 89 -6.05 7.06 -1.43
C TYR A 89 -6.52 5.65 -1.77
N ILE A 90 -5.61 4.68 -1.68
CA ILE A 90 -5.84 3.31 -2.12
C ILE A 90 -5.39 2.33 -1.05
N ILE A 91 -6.28 1.45 -0.63
CA ILE A 91 -5.99 0.31 0.24
C ILE A 91 -5.50 -0.83 -0.64
N VAL A 92 -4.20 -1.15 -0.53
CA VAL A 92 -3.53 -2.18 -1.35
C VAL A 92 -3.49 -3.53 -0.66
N ALA A 93 -3.75 -3.58 0.65
CA ALA A 93 -3.85 -4.80 1.43
C ALA A 93 -4.57 -4.56 2.76
N GLU A 94 -5.21 -5.60 3.28
CA GLU A 94 -5.81 -5.65 4.61
C GLU A 94 -5.37 -6.94 5.30
N TYR A 95 -5.00 -6.89 6.59
CA TYR A 95 -4.58 -8.07 7.35
C TYR A 95 -4.85 -7.97 8.86
N GLY A 96 -4.93 -9.14 9.51
CA GLY A 96 -5.10 -9.26 10.97
C GLY A 96 -6.56 -9.33 11.44
N VAL A 97 -6.76 -9.81 12.67
CA VAL A 97 -8.09 -9.98 13.31
C VAL A 97 -8.76 -8.62 13.62
N LEU A 98 -7.97 -7.55 13.73
CA LEU A 98 -8.41 -6.17 13.98
C LEU A 98 -8.33 -5.29 12.71
N THR A 99 -8.37 -5.89 11.51
CA THR A 99 -8.42 -5.18 10.21
C THR A 99 -7.40 -4.05 10.05
N THR A 100 -6.11 -4.35 10.12
CA THR A 100 -5.06 -3.40 9.71
C THR A 100 -5.13 -3.23 8.19
N SER A 101 -5.33 -1.99 7.75
CA SER A 101 -5.31 -1.61 6.34
C SER A 101 -3.99 -0.96 5.97
N VAL A 102 -3.46 -1.33 4.81
CA VAL A 102 -2.32 -0.67 4.18
C VAL A 102 -2.87 0.26 3.14
N GLU A 103 -3.09 1.50 3.56
CA GLU A 103 -3.48 2.61 2.71
C GLU A 103 -2.22 3.22 2.07
N THR A 104 -2.40 3.74 0.87
CA THR A 104 -1.34 4.40 0.12
C THR A 104 -1.89 5.66 -0.48
N VAL A 105 -1.08 6.72 -0.47
CA VAL A 105 -1.44 8.02 -1.03
C VAL A 105 -0.60 8.24 -2.27
N TRP A 106 -1.25 8.18 -3.42
CA TRP A 106 -0.64 8.38 -4.73
C TRP A 106 -0.80 9.83 -5.14
N LEU A 107 0.32 10.49 -5.41
CA LEU A 107 0.41 11.94 -5.56
C LEU A 107 0.73 12.28 -7.02
N PHE A 108 -0.19 12.99 -7.66
CA PHE A 108 -0.08 13.35 -9.07
C PHE A 108 0.20 14.85 -9.22
N ASP A 109 0.98 15.21 -10.23
CA ASP A 109 1.26 16.60 -10.57
C ASP A 109 0.09 17.26 -11.33
N GLU A 110 0.28 18.52 -11.73
CA GLU A 110 -0.70 19.31 -12.50
C GLU A 110 -1.04 18.71 -13.87
N HIS A 111 -0.16 17.87 -14.42
CA HIS A 111 -0.37 17.12 -15.66
C HIS A 111 -1.01 15.75 -15.42
N ARG A 112 -1.46 15.48 -14.19
CA ARG A 112 -2.05 14.21 -13.75
C ARG A 112 -1.09 13.04 -13.94
N LYS A 113 0.21 13.30 -13.73
CA LYS A 113 1.28 12.30 -13.78
C LYS A 113 1.75 11.98 -12.37
N LEU A 114 1.89 10.70 -12.06
CA LEU A 114 2.34 10.23 -10.76
C LEU A 114 3.73 10.78 -10.48
N GLY A 115 3.91 11.48 -9.38
CA GLY A 115 5.21 12.03 -9.00
C GLY A 115 5.75 11.51 -7.68
N ASP A 116 4.88 11.04 -6.78
CA ASP A 116 5.32 10.34 -5.56
C ASP A 116 4.24 9.39 -5.02
N LEU A 117 4.67 8.50 -4.14
CA LEU A 117 3.85 7.54 -3.42
C LEU A 117 4.21 7.58 -1.94
N CYS A 118 3.18 7.66 -1.12
CA CYS A 118 3.26 7.61 0.33
C CYS A 118 2.59 6.36 0.89
N MET A 119 3.22 5.75 1.88
CA MET A 119 2.66 4.62 2.62
C MET A 119 1.95 5.11 3.88
N ARG A 120 0.76 4.57 4.16
CA ARG A 120 -0.02 4.85 5.36
C ARG A 120 -0.58 3.56 5.94
N ARG A 121 -0.24 3.24 7.19
CA ARG A 121 -0.83 2.07 7.87
C ARG A 121 -1.89 2.56 8.84
N THR A 122 -3.13 2.16 8.61
CA THR A 122 -4.24 2.40 9.53
C THR A 122 -4.63 1.09 10.19
N THR A 123 -4.70 1.09 11.52
CA THR A 123 -5.25 -0.03 12.28
C THR A 123 -6.53 0.46 12.92
N ASP A 124 -7.66 -0.14 12.56
CA ASP A 124 -8.90 0.11 13.26
C ASP A 124 -8.86 -0.62 14.61
N ALA A 125 -8.57 0.11 15.69
CA ALA A 125 -8.82 -0.39 17.02
C ALA A 125 -10.31 -0.23 17.31
N LEU A 126 -11.06 -1.34 17.27
CA LEU A 126 -12.44 -1.40 17.77
C LEU A 126 -12.53 -0.96 19.24
#